data_AF-A0A6J1NXT3-F1
#
_entry.id   AF-A0A6J1NXT3-F1
#
_cell.length_a   1.000
_cell.length_b   1.000
_cell.length_c   1.000
_cell.angle_alpha   90.00
_cell.angle_beta   90.00
_cell.angle_gamma   90.00
#
_symmetry.space_group_name_H-M   'P 1'
#
loop_
_entity.id
_entity.type
_entity.pdbx_description
1 polymer ?
#
loop_
_entity_poly.entity_id
_entity_poly.type
_entity_poly.pdbx_seq_one_letter_code
_entity_poly.pdbx_strand_id
1 'polypeptide(L)'
;MSMNTCVNCGIATNRCNTIGTRTLTDEAVLSTVRKWVAPQPVNEDDIVCQSCWNRAKSVSVDGSRPDESPLGHRRVCTLCGRSLLRQIRCHELKSGSEQDCQIIEVVKEWILPRLVGVFCILCHSCWLRATKAIRHLHLGLSNSAASPNAISKPYSHESFISASPKDQRTSEQDSQLLQESQPAPLQESHNFQTTPKQEQTALTIPNARANTIDLPDYFRPIETERRCFVDGCKRSQRNRLTLLMRKRLLRQYNYYVPPNNRLCDFHMKCTSWDFLSNIPVKNAINSFTAKQIQDMMWLNISDVNFDDEGSMKDRISNGVMFQFVS
;
A
#
# COMPACT_ATOMS: atom_id res chain seq x y z
N MET A 1 18.54 -2.19 -7.15
CA MET A 1 19.15 -1.66 -5.90
C MET A 1 18.25 -2.04 -4.75
N SER A 2 18.66 -3.00 -3.92
CA SER A 2 17.96 -3.27 -2.66
C SER A 2 18.05 -2.04 -1.77
N MET A 3 16.95 -1.64 -1.14
CA MET A 3 16.98 -0.51 -0.22
C MET A 3 17.62 -0.97 1.10
N ASN A 4 18.71 -0.33 1.51
CA ASN A 4 19.32 -0.59 2.82
C ASN A 4 18.36 -0.10 3.91
N THR A 5 17.68 -1.04 4.55
CA THR A 5 16.79 -0.79 5.70
C THR A 5 17.37 -1.47 6.93
N CYS A 6 17.24 -0.84 8.09
CA CYS A 6 17.58 -1.49 9.36
C CYS A 6 16.73 -2.76 9.52
N VAL A 7 17.35 -3.92 9.75
CA VAL A 7 16.60 -5.19 9.88
C VAL A 7 15.71 -5.23 11.13
N ASN A 8 16.08 -4.52 12.21
CA ASN A 8 15.27 -4.45 13.44
C ASN A 8 14.08 -3.49 13.33
N CYS A 9 14.34 -2.22 12.99
CA CYS A 9 13.29 -1.19 13.00
C CYS A 9 12.72 -0.85 11.62
N GLY A 10 13.28 -1.40 10.55
CA GLY A 10 12.80 -1.22 9.18
C GLY A 10 12.97 0.19 8.59
N ILE A 11 13.64 1.10 9.30
CA ILE A 11 13.92 2.46 8.82
C ILE A 11 14.90 2.39 7.65
N ALA A 12 14.59 3.12 6.58
CA ALA A 12 15.50 3.29 5.45
C ALA A 12 16.72 4.10 5.89
N THR A 13 17.86 3.43 6.02
CA THR A 13 19.08 4.04 6.55
C THR A 13 19.74 4.96 5.55
N ASN A 14 19.61 4.66 4.25
CA ASN A 14 20.13 5.48 3.17
C ASN A 14 19.45 6.85 3.00
N ARG A 15 18.29 7.07 3.62
CA ARG A 15 17.56 8.35 3.52
C ARG A 15 17.82 9.28 4.69
N CYS A 16 18.51 8.80 5.71
CA CYS A 16 18.74 9.56 6.92
C CYS A 16 20.23 9.59 7.22
N ASN A 17 20.92 10.58 6.66
CA ASN A 17 22.37 10.77 6.86
C ASN A 17 22.76 10.91 8.34
N THR A 18 21.80 11.23 9.21
CA THR A 18 22.00 11.34 10.66
C THR A 18 21.87 10.00 11.39
N ILE A 19 21.28 8.99 10.78
CA ILE A 19 21.14 7.66 11.37
C ILE A 19 22.32 6.83 10.85
N GLY A 20 23.39 6.76 11.65
CA GLY A 20 24.51 5.87 11.37
C GLY A 20 24.04 4.43 11.15
N THR A 21 24.83 3.66 10.40
CA THR A 21 24.56 2.24 10.12
C THR A 21 25.72 1.38 10.56
N ARG A 22 25.40 0.13 10.93
CA ARG A 22 26.37 -0.90 11.30
C ARG A 22 25.92 -2.23 10.70
N THR A 23 26.87 -3.02 10.22
CA THR A 23 26.68 -4.44 9.91
C THR A 23 26.68 -5.25 11.21
N LEU A 24 26.13 -6.45 11.18
CA LEU A 24 25.96 -7.31 12.36
C LEU A 24 27.16 -8.24 12.60
N THR A 25 28.37 -7.68 12.66
CA THR A 25 29.62 -8.47 12.85
C THR A 25 29.92 -8.85 14.31
N ASP A 26 29.22 -8.23 15.28
CA ASP A 26 29.34 -8.58 16.70
C ASP A 26 28.31 -9.67 17.04
N GLU A 27 28.77 -10.87 17.38
CA GLU A 27 27.93 -12.05 17.60
C GLU A 27 26.90 -11.84 18.73
N ALA A 28 27.25 -11.09 19.78
CA ALA A 28 26.33 -10.82 20.88
C ALA A 28 25.18 -9.90 20.42
N VAL A 29 25.52 -8.88 19.63
CA VAL A 29 24.53 -7.98 19.01
C VAL A 29 23.66 -8.73 18.00
N LEU A 30 24.26 -9.55 17.12
CA LEU A 30 23.56 -10.36 16.13
C LEU A 30 22.57 -11.32 16.79
N SER A 31 23.01 -12.05 17.82
CA SER A 31 22.17 -12.95 18.61
C SER A 31 20.99 -12.21 19.29
N THR A 32 21.22 -11.00 19.79
CA THR A 32 20.15 -10.17 20.37
C THR A 32 19.15 -9.71 19.31
N VAL A 33 19.63 -9.25 18.15
CA VAL A 33 18.76 -8.80 17.05
C VAL A 33 17.94 -9.96 16.48
N ARG A 34 18.54 -11.15 16.29
CA ARG A 34 17.82 -12.37 15.86
C ARG A 34 16.64 -12.70 16.77
N LYS A 35 16.80 -12.54 18.09
CA LYS A 35 15.70 -12.75 19.05
C LYS A 35 14.58 -11.72 18.90
N TRP A 36 14.92 -10.46 18.61
CA TRP A 36 13.92 -9.39 18.47
C TRP A 36 13.09 -9.46 17.20
N VAL A 37 13.69 -9.92 16.11
CA VAL A 37 13.05 -9.96 14.78
C VAL A 37 12.51 -11.33 14.39
N ALA A 38 12.63 -12.33 15.27
CA ALA A 38 12.08 -13.66 15.03
C ALA A 38 10.60 -13.57 14.64
N PRO A 39 10.15 -14.32 13.61
CA PRO A 39 10.85 -15.44 12.96
C PRO A 39 11.73 -15.05 11.75
N GLN A 40 11.95 -13.76 11.47
CA GLN A 40 12.70 -13.35 10.28
C GLN A 40 14.19 -13.78 10.38
N PRO A 41 14.77 -14.42 9.35
CA PRO A 41 16.19 -14.76 9.34
C PRO A 41 17.04 -13.48 9.25
N VAL A 42 18.15 -13.45 10.02
CA VAL A 42 19.12 -12.34 10.04
C VAL A 42 20.54 -12.87 9.93
N ASN A 43 21.29 -12.27 9.01
CA ASN A 43 22.68 -12.59 8.67
C ASN A 43 23.63 -11.48 9.12
N GLU A 44 24.94 -11.76 9.10
CA GLU A 44 25.99 -10.81 9.47
C GLU A 44 26.06 -9.59 8.54
N ASP A 45 25.73 -9.79 7.27
CA ASP A 45 25.69 -8.75 6.24
C ASP A 45 24.47 -7.82 6.36
N ASP A 46 23.49 -8.18 7.19
CA ASP A 46 22.33 -7.32 7.42
C ASP A 46 22.74 -6.05 8.16
N ILE A 47 22.04 -4.97 7.82
CA ILE A 47 22.33 -3.64 8.37
C ILE A 47 21.36 -3.34 9.49
N VAL A 48 21.87 -2.79 10.59
CA VAL A 48 21.08 -2.12 11.62
C VAL A 48 21.44 -0.64 11.71
N CYS A 49 20.46 0.17 12.13
CA CYS A 49 20.73 1.56 12.48
C CYS A 49 21.49 1.65 13.82
N GLN A 50 22.24 2.74 13.99
CA GLN A 50 23.09 2.98 15.15
C GLN A 50 22.31 2.91 16.48
N SER A 51 21.06 3.35 16.52
CA SER A 51 20.25 3.29 17.74
C SER A 51 19.84 1.86 18.10
N CYS A 52 19.51 1.02 17.12
CA CYS A 52 19.22 -0.40 17.37
C CYS A 52 20.49 -1.15 17.77
N TRP A 53 21.62 -0.85 17.13
CA TRP A 53 22.93 -1.38 17.51
C TRP A 53 23.27 -1.08 18.98
N ASN A 54 23.19 0.20 19.38
CA ASN A 54 23.50 0.62 20.76
C ASN A 54 22.61 -0.08 21.78
N ARG A 55 21.31 -0.24 21.47
CA ARG A 55 20.36 -0.93 22.35
C ARG A 55 20.67 -2.42 22.46
N ALA A 56 21.00 -3.08 21.35
CA ALA A 56 21.34 -4.50 21.37
C ALA A 56 22.63 -4.75 22.16
N LYS A 57 23.61 -3.85 21.99
CA LYS A 57 24.86 -3.88 22.75
C LYS A 57 24.63 -3.69 24.25
N SER A 58 23.77 -2.75 24.66
CA SER A 58 23.48 -2.54 26.10
C SER A 58 22.80 -3.77 26.73
N VAL A 59 21.83 -4.39 26.04
CA VAL A 59 21.15 -5.60 26.54
C VAL A 59 22.13 -6.78 26.67
N SER A 60 23.12 -6.87 25.78
CA SER A 60 24.12 -7.94 25.82
C SER A 60 25.06 -7.86 27.03
N VAL A 61 25.31 -6.65 27.55
CA VAL A 61 26.23 -6.43 28.67
C VAL A 61 25.53 -6.62 30.02
N ASP A 62 24.33 -6.08 30.18
CA ASP A 62 23.70 -5.99 31.51
C ASP A 62 22.89 -7.24 31.90
N GLY A 63 22.68 -8.20 30.99
CA GLY A 63 21.85 -9.41 31.23
C GLY A 63 20.40 -9.12 31.69
N SER A 64 20.02 -7.84 31.68
CA SER A 64 18.78 -7.33 32.24
C SER A 64 17.63 -7.65 31.29
N ARG A 65 16.52 -8.14 31.85
CA ARG A 65 15.32 -8.44 31.07
C ARG A 65 14.81 -7.13 30.44
N PRO A 66 14.72 -7.02 29.11
CA PRO A 66 14.30 -5.79 28.47
C PRO A 66 12.78 -5.65 28.66
N ASP A 67 12.38 -4.91 29.69
CA ASP A 67 10.97 -4.59 29.96
C ASP A 67 10.42 -3.51 29.00
N GLU A 68 11.28 -2.98 28.13
CA GLU A 68 10.93 -1.93 27.18
C GLU A 68 11.21 -2.38 25.74
N SER A 69 10.34 -1.93 24.83
CA SER A 69 10.34 -2.20 23.39
C SER A 69 11.75 -2.36 22.78
N PRO A 70 11.99 -3.40 21.95
CA PRO A 70 13.29 -3.70 21.34
C PRO A 70 13.76 -2.65 20.31
N LEU A 71 12.94 -1.63 20.06
CA LEU A 71 13.21 -0.60 19.07
C LEU A 71 14.08 0.51 19.69
N GLY A 72 15.28 0.70 19.13
CA GLY A 72 16.20 1.76 19.55
C GLY A 72 15.70 3.19 19.29
N HIS A 73 14.60 3.37 18.55
CA HIS A 73 14.05 4.69 18.25
C HIS A 73 12.66 4.87 18.85
N ARG A 74 12.53 5.79 19.81
CA ARG A 74 11.23 6.12 20.45
C ARG A 74 10.47 7.26 19.80
N ARG A 75 11.09 7.99 18.86
CA ARG A 75 10.53 9.24 18.29
C ARG A 75 10.73 9.33 16.78
N VAL A 76 10.38 8.26 16.08
CA VAL A 76 10.41 8.19 14.61
C VAL A 76 9.08 7.65 14.12
N CYS A 77 8.65 8.11 12.96
CA CYS A 77 7.46 7.57 12.32
C CYS A 77 7.70 6.11 11.93
N THR A 78 6.88 5.16 12.41
CA THR A 78 7.01 3.73 12.09
C THR A 78 6.99 3.45 10.58
N LEU A 79 6.21 4.22 9.81
CA LEU A 79 6.05 4.00 8.37
C LEU A 79 7.18 4.59 7.52
N CYS A 80 7.59 5.83 7.79
CA CYS A 80 8.53 6.55 6.92
C CYS A 80 9.90 6.81 7.53
N GLY A 81 10.11 6.44 8.79
CA GLY A 81 11.38 6.64 9.51
C GLY A 81 11.73 8.10 9.81
N ARG A 82 10.87 9.07 9.46
CA ARG A 82 11.12 10.48 9.74
C ARG A 82 11.14 10.72 11.25
N SER A 83 12.12 11.49 11.71
CA SER A 83 12.20 11.95 13.10
C SER A 83 10.98 12.79 13.47
N LEU A 84 10.41 12.49 14.64
CA LEU A 84 9.26 13.19 15.22
C LEU A 84 9.68 14.23 16.26
N LEU A 85 10.99 14.35 16.57
CA LEU A 85 11.51 15.25 17.60
C LEU A 85 11.12 16.71 17.42
N ARG A 86 10.99 17.16 16.16
CA ARG A 86 10.65 18.56 15.81
C ARG A 86 9.22 18.73 15.32
N GLN A 87 8.45 17.64 15.22
CA GLN A 87 7.13 17.69 14.60
C GLN A 87 6.05 17.82 15.67
N ILE A 88 5.33 18.94 15.62
CA ILE A 88 4.24 19.28 16.54
C ILE A 88 3.06 18.29 16.39
N ARG A 89 2.92 17.65 15.22
CA ARG A 89 1.80 16.75 14.91
C ARG A 89 2.30 15.33 14.65
N CYS A 90 2.28 14.51 15.69
CA CYS A 90 2.43 13.07 15.60
C CYS A 90 1.20 12.39 16.22
N HIS A 91 0.97 11.15 15.80
CA HIS A 91 -0.21 10.37 16.17
C HIS A 91 0.27 9.06 16.74
N GLU A 92 0.06 8.87 18.04
CA GLU A 92 0.29 7.59 18.72
C GLU A 92 -0.91 6.69 18.44
N LEU A 93 -0.65 5.50 17.89
CA LEU A 93 -1.70 4.52 17.63
C LEU A 93 -2.04 3.80 18.93
N LYS A 94 -3.21 4.08 19.48
CA LYS A 94 -3.72 3.41 20.68
C LYS A 94 -4.80 2.43 20.26
N SER A 95 -4.77 1.20 20.76
CA SER A 95 -5.81 0.18 20.46
C SER A 95 -7.19 0.49 21.06
N GLY A 96 -7.45 1.74 21.48
CA GLY A 96 -8.67 2.12 22.18
C GLY A 96 -9.79 2.66 21.27
N SER A 97 -9.47 3.20 20.09
CA SER A 97 -10.48 3.69 19.15
C SER A 97 -10.61 2.76 17.93
N GLU A 98 -11.83 2.60 17.42
CA GLU A 98 -12.09 1.79 16.22
C GLU A 98 -11.28 2.31 15.01
N GLN A 99 -11.19 3.63 14.87
CA GLN A 99 -10.40 4.27 13.83
C GLN A 99 -8.91 3.92 13.98
N ASP A 100 -8.35 3.94 15.19
CA ASP A 100 -6.95 3.58 15.40
C ASP A 100 -6.70 2.11 15.11
N CYS A 101 -7.63 1.21 15.48
CA CYS A 101 -7.55 -0.21 15.12
C CYS A 101 -7.50 -0.40 13.59
N GLN A 102 -8.38 0.28 12.85
CA GLN A 102 -8.37 0.25 11.39
C GLN A 102 -7.07 0.83 10.80
N ILE A 103 -6.54 1.91 11.39
CA ILE A 103 -5.25 2.47 10.98
C ILE A 103 -4.12 1.47 11.25
N ILE A 104 -4.13 0.80 12.40
CA ILE A 104 -3.16 -0.24 12.77
C ILE A 104 -3.17 -1.36 11.74
N GLU A 105 -4.34 -1.84 11.32
CA GLU A 105 -4.44 -2.90 10.30
C GLU A 105 -3.87 -2.45 8.94
N VAL A 106 -4.20 -1.24 8.49
CA VAL A 106 -3.59 -0.66 7.27
C VAL A 106 -2.07 -0.55 7.40
N VAL A 107 -1.58 -0.11 8.56
CA VAL A 107 -0.15 0.06 8.82
C VAL A 107 0.55 -1.29 8.84
N LYS A 108 -0.03 -2.31 9.49
CA LYS A 108 0.47 -3.69 9.50
C LYS A 108 0.65 -4.17 8.07
N GLU A 109 -0.38 -4.06 7.22
CA GLU A 109 -0.32 -4.44 5.81
C GLU A 109 0.86 -3.77 5.08
N TRP A 110 1.12 -2.50 5.36
CA TRP A 110 2.20 -1.74 4.69
C TRP A 110 3.60 -2.06 5.20
N ILE A 111 3.73 -2.56 6.43
CA ILE A 111 5.03 -2.87 7.02
C ILE A 111 5.36 -4.36 7.01
N LEU A 112 4.44 -5.23 6.59
CA LEU A 112 4.71 -6.67 6.45
C LEU A 112 6.04 -6.93 5.72
N PRO A 113 6.88 -7.85 6.23
CA PRO A 113 6.60 -8.83 7.30
C PRO A 113 6.76 -8.33 8.75
N ARG A 114 6.91 -7.02 8.99
CA ARG A 114 7.20 -6.49 10.33
C ARG A 114 5.98 -6.53 11.26
N LEU A 115 6.22 -6.79 12.53
CA LEU A 115 5.23 -6.62 13.59
C LEU A 115 5.12 -5.16 14.00
N VAL A 116 3.91 -4.61 14.01
CA VAL A 116 3.61 -3.30 14.60
C VAL A 116 3.70 -3.46 16.11
N GLY A 117 4.72 -2.87 16.74
CA GLY A 117 4.82 -2.84 18.20
C GLY A 117 3.69 -2.04 18.84
N VAL A 118 3.42 -2.29 20.12
CA VAL A 118 2.33 -1.67 20.90
C VAL A 118 2.41 -0.14 20.96
N PHE A 119 3.60 0.44 20.71
CA PHE A 119 3.87 1.88 20.78
C PHE A 119 4.27 2.45 19.42
N CYS A 120 3.42 2.25 18.40
CA CYS A 120 3.67 2.81 17.09
C CYS A 120 3.23 4.28 17.01
N ILE A 121 4.15 5.14 16.55
CA ILE A 121 3.88 6.55 16.34
C ILE A 121 4.01 6.84 14.86
N LEU A 122 3.02 7.54 14.30
CA LEU A 122 3.02 7.99 12.92
C LEU A 122 3.24 9.51 12.86
N CYS A 123 4.00 9.96 11.86
CA CYS A 123 3.94 11.37 11.49
C CYS A 123 2.56 11.69 10.91
N HIS A 124 2.12 12.95 11.04
CA HIS A 124 0.81 13.38 10.55
C HIS A 124 0.52 13.00 9.09
N SER A 125 1.50 13.12 8.19
CA SER A 125 1.32 12.73 6.78
C SER A 125 1.08 11.23 6.58
N CYS A 126 1.75 10.38 7.38
CA CYS A 126 1.55 8.93 7.31
C CYS A 126 0.22 8.52 7.92
N TRP A 127 -0.19 9.17 9.01
CA TRP A 127 -1.50 9.00 9.62
C TRP A 127 -2.62 9.36 8.63
N LEU A 128 -2.57 10.55 8.00
CA LEU A 128 -3.55 10.94 6.97
C LEU A 128 -3.62 9.95 5.80
N ARG A 129 -2.46 9.43 5.38
CA ARG A 129 -2.40 8.43 4.32
C ARG A 129 -3.11 7.14 4.73
N ALA A 130 -2.90 6.68 5.97
CA ALA A 130 -3.56 5.49 6.50
C ALA A 130 -5.08 5.72 6.63
N THR A 131 -5.50 6.85 7.20
CA THR A 131 -6.92 7.24 7.30
C THR A 131 -7.62 7.26 5.94
N LYS A 132 -6.94 7.73 4.89
CA LYS A 132 -7.48 7.70 3.53
C LYS A 132 -7.62 6.26 2.99
N ALA A 133 -6.67 5.39 3.30
CA ALA A 133 -6.68 4.00 2.85
C ALA A 133 -7.80 3.17 3.48
N ILE A 134 -8.19 3.46 4.73
CA ILE A 134 -9.35 2.83 5.40
C ILE A 134 -10.62 2.96 4.56
N ARG A 135 -10.86 4.14 3.99
CA ARG A 135 -12.04 4.38 3.14
C ARG A 135 -12.09 3.46 1.92
N HIS A 136 -10.93 2.99 1.46
CA HIS A 136 -10.86 2.05 0.34
C HIS A 136 -11.09 0.59 0.78
N LEU A 137 -10.80 0.24 2.03
CA LEU A 137 -11.06 -1.11 2.58
C LEU A 137 -12.55 -1.35 2.76
N HIS A 138 -13.29 -0.41 3.36
CA HIS A 138 -14.74 -0.58 3.59
C HIS A 138 -15.56 -0.71 2.30
N LEU A 139 -15.13 -0.06 1.22
CA LEU A 139 -15.80 -0.18 -0.09
C LEU A 139 -15.54 -1.55 -0.78
N GLY A 140 -14.58 -2.34 -0.30
CA GLY A 140 -14.27 -3.66 -0.85
C GLY A 140 -15.17 -4.78 -0.32
N LEU A 141 -15.69 -4.65 0.91
CA LEU A 141 -16.45 -5.70 1.60
C LEU A 141 -17.96 -5.63 1.34
N SER A 142 -18.53 -4.45 1.11
CA SER A 142 -19.99 -4.28 1.04
C SER A 142 -20.66 -4.72 -0.28
N ASN A 143 -19.92 -5.17 -1.29
CA ASN A 143 -20.49 -5.48 -2.61
C ASN A 143 -20.63 -6.98 -2.91
N SER A 144 -20.31 -7.88 -1.97
CA SER A 144 -20.33 -9.33 -2.22
C SER A 144 -21.58 -10.08 -1.70
N ALA A 145 -22.59 -9.38 -1.18
CA ALA A 145 -23.82 -10.00 -0.65
C ALA A 145 -25.07 -9.81 -1.54
N ALA A 146 -24.93 -9.39 -2.80
CA ALA A 146 -26.04 -9.43 -3.76
C ALA A 146 -26.17 -10.85 -4.33
N SER A 147 -26.94 -11.68 -3.63
CA SER A 147 -27.39 -12.99 -4.10
C SER A 147 -28.14 -12.85 -5.43
N PRO A 148 -27.77 -13.57 -6.50
CA PRO A 148 -28.48 -13.56 -7.76
C PRO A 148 -29.68 -14.52 -7.66
N ASN A 149 -30.74 -14.10 -6.98
CA ASN A 149 -32.04 -14.76 -7.07
C ASN A 149 -33.17 -13.79 -6.73
N ALA A 150 -33.60 -13.02 -7.72
CA ALA A 150 -34.94 -12.46 -7.75
C ALA A 150 -35.42 -12.40 -9.21
N ILE A 151 -36.28 -13.37 -9.49
CA ILE A 151 -37.08 -13.54 -10.70
C ILE A 151 -37.84 -12.25 -11.03
N SER A 152 -37.77 -11.88 -12.30
CA SER A 152 -38.53 -10.85 -12.98
C SER A 152 -40.02 -10.84 -12.62
N LYS A 153 -40.53 -9.67 -12.20
CA LYS A 153 -41.93 -9.28 -12.40
C LYS A 153 -42.02 -7.89 -13.06
N PRO A 154 -43.04 -7.66 -13.91
CA PRO A 154 -43.10 -6.51 -14.79
C PRO A 154 -43.60 -5.26 -14.07
N TYR A 155 -43.08 -4.13 -14.55
CA TYR A 155 -43.43 -2.76 -14.24
C TYR A 155 -44.94 -2.48 -14.39
N SER A 156 -45.51 -1.84 -13.36
CA SER A 156 -46.73 -1.03 -13.49
C SER A 156 -46.39 0.41 -13.12
N HIS A 157 -46.82 1.30 -14.00
CA HIS A 157 -46.54 2.73 -14.06
C HIS A 157 -47.56 3.47 -13.20
N GLU A 158 -47.14 4.18 -12.14
CA GLU A 158 -47.95 5.25 -11.56
C GLU A 158 -47.10 6.45 -11.16
N SER A 159 -47.64 7.60 -11.52
CA SER A 159 -47.07 8.94 -11.50
C SER A 159 -47.80 9.78 -10.48
N PHE A 160 -47.12 10.43 -9.52
CA PHE A 160 -47.68 11.57 -8.77
C PHE A 160 -46.60 12.56 -8.29
N ILE A 161 -46.68 13.76 -8.89
CA ILE A 161 -46.66 15.14 -8.35
C ILE A 161 -45.75 15.53 -7.16
N SER A 162 -44.88 16.51 -7.46
CA SER A 162 -44.38 17.68 -6.71
C SER A 162 -44.59 17.84 -5.20
N ALA A 163 -43.49 18.18 -4.51
CA ALA A 163 -43.44 19.34 -3.61
C ALA A 163 -41.98 19.82 -3.39
N SER A 164 -41.73 21.10 -3.65
CA SER A 164 -40.51 21.85 -3.27
C SER A 164 -40.56 22.30 -1.82
N PRO A 165 -39.39 22.49 -1.17
CA PRO A 165 -39.22 23.59 -0.23
C PRO A 165 -38.21 24.62 -0.75
N LYS A 166 -38.61 25.89 -0.64
CA LYS A 166 -37.80 27.10 -0.80
C LYS A 166 -36.86 27.21 0.39
N ASP A 167 -35.59 27.54 0.15
CA ASP A 167 -34.78 28.21 1.17
C ASP A 167 -34.05 29.41 0.56
N GLN A 168 -34.29 30.54 1.23
CA GLN A 168 -33.76 31.86 0.97
C GLN A 168 -32.29 31.93 1.37
N ARG A 169 -31.44 32.53 0.53
CA ARG A 169 -30.20 33.13 1.01
C ARG A 169 -29.94 34.45 0.32
N THR A 170 -29.93 35.48 1.15
CA THR A 170 -29.67 36.88 0.87
C THR A 170 -28.19 37.12 0.50
N SER A 171 -28.04 37.99 -0.51
CA SER A 171 -27.01 39.04 -0.75
C SER A 171 -26.19 39.46 0.48
N GLU A 172 -25.00 40.07 0.43
CA GLU A 172 -24.04 40.62 -0.55
C GLU A 172 -22.86 41.17 0.31
N GLN A 173 -21.80 41.70 -0.32
CA GLN A 173 -20.71 42.53 0.24
C GLN A 173 -19.49 41.75 0.79
N ASP A 174 -18.24 42.15 0.57
CA ASP A 174 -17.71 43.28 -0.18
C ASP A 174 -16.28 42.93 -0.64
N SER A 175 -15.87 43.54 -1.74
CA SER A 175 -14.56 43.34 -2.36
C SER A 175 -13.56 44.33 -1.79
N GLN A 176 -12.41 43.85 -1.28
CA GLN A 176 -11.23 44.70 -1.10
C GLN A 176 -9.98 44.06 -1.69
N LEU A 177 -9.62 44.64 -2.84
CA LEU A 177 -8.27 44.96 -3.32
C LEU A 177 -7.14 44.69 -2.32
N LEU A 178 -6.19 43.83 -2.70
CA LEU A 178 -4.76 44.04 -2.47
C LEU A 178 -3.99 43.47 -3.66
N GLN A 179 -3.33 44.38 -4.37
CA GLN A 179 -2.57 44.17 -5.59
C GLN A 179 -1.13 43.90 -5.18
N GLU A 180 -0.69 42.64 -5.27
CA GLU A 180 0.70 42.25 -4.99
C GLU A 180 1.52 42.22 -6.29
N SER A 181 2.57 43.04 -6.29
CA SER A 181 3.48 43.30 -7.40
C SER A 181 4.35 42.08 -7.71
N GLN A 182 4.23 41.54 -8.92
CA GLN A 182 5.17 40.55 -9.46
C GLN A 182 6.39 41.24 -10.09
N PRO A 183 7.63 40.81 -9.80
CA PRO A 183 8.80 41.21 -10.57
C PRO A 183 8.96 40.34 -11.83
N ALA A 184 9.45 41.00 -12.89
CA ALA A 184 9.60 40.52 -14.26
C ALA A 184 10.50 39.28 -14.42
N PRO A 185 10.22 38.41 -15.40
CA PRO A 185 11.16 37.38 -15.83
C PRO A 185 12.11 37.92 -16.91
N LEU A 186 13.41 37.85 -16.64
CA LEU A 186 14.48 38.00 -17.62
C LEU A 186 14.39 36.87 -18.66
N GLN A 187 14.24 37.24 -19.93
CA GLN A 187 14.30 36.33 -21.08
C GLN A 187 15.77 36.09 -21.45
N GLU A 188 16.26 34.87 -21.21
CA GLU A 188 17.47 34.36 -21.87
C GLU A 188 17.09 33.67 -23.18
N SER A 189 17.57 34.24 -24.27
CA SER A 189 17.46 33.75 -25.64
C SER A 189 18.56 32.73 -25.93
N HIS A 190 18.30 31.45 -25.68
CA HIS A 190 19.14 30.35 -26.19
C HIS A 190 18.50 29.64 -27.37
N ASN A 191 19.05 29.98 -28.54
CA ASN A 191 18.78 29.43 -29.86
C ASN A 191 19.40 28.02 -29.94
N PHE A 192 18.60 26.95 -29.83
CA PHE A 192 19.06 25.58 -30.09
C PHE A 192 18.61 25.12 -31.48
N GLN A 193 19.61 25.01 -32.34
CA GLN A 193 19.58 24.41 -33.67
C GLN A 193 19.03 22.98 -33.61
N THR A 194 17.86 22.78 -34.20
CA THR A 194 17.26 21.48 -34.48
C THR A 194 18.08 20.78 -35.59
N THR A 195 18.78 19.72 -35.21
CA THR A 195 19.33 18.74 -36.15
C THR A 195 18.24 17.74 -36.56
N PRO A 196 18.14 17.37 -37.85
CA PRO A 196 17.16 16.40 -38.32
C PRO A 196 17.55 14.99 -37.85
N LYS A 197 16.66 14.37 -37.08
CA LYS A 197 16.81 13.02 -36.55
C LYS A 197 16.54 12.01 -37.66
N GLN A 198 17.60 11.33 -38.07
CA GLN A 198 17.56 10.22 -39.01
C GLN A 198 16.59 9.12 -38.56
N GLU A 199 15.85 8.66 -39.56
CA GLU A 199 14.95 7.53 -39.61
C GLU A 199 15.67 6.25 -39.15
N GLN A 200 15.22 5.69 -38.02
CA GLN A 200 15.75 4.44 -37.47
C GLN A 200 15.15 3.26 -38.25
N THR A 201 15.98 2.72 -39.13
CA THR A 201 15.87 1.37 -39.69
C THR A 201 15.77 0.35 -38.55
N ALA A 202 14.73 -0.49 -38.59
CA ALA A 202 14.50 -1.57 -37.67
C ALA A 202 15.67 -2.56 -37.68
N LEU A 203 16.43 -2.59 -36.58
CA LEU A 203 17.38 -3.66 -36.28
C LEU A 203 16.69 -4.70 -35.40
N THR A 204 16.27 -5.77 -36.06
CA THR A 204 15.83 -7.03 -35.44
C THR A 204 17.05 -7.72 -34.83
N ILE A 205 17.40 -7.36 -33.59
CA ILE A 205 18.36 -8.15 -32.81
C ILE A 205 17.69 -9.49 -32.47
N PRO A 206 18.31 -10.65 -32.76
CA PRO A 206 17.82 -11.95 -32.31
C PRO A 206 17.93 -11.98 -30.79
N ASN A 207 16.82 -11.59 -30.17
CA ASN A 207 16.70 -11.39 -28.75
C ASN A 207 16.91 -12.74 -28.06
N ALA A 208 17.94 -12.83 -27.23
CA ALA A 208 18.13 -13.93 -26.29
C ALA A 208 16.78 -14.17 -25.63
N ARG A 209 16.12 -15.29 -25.99
CA ARG A 209 14.78 -15.61 -25.52
C ARG A 209 14.87 -15.71 -24.00
N ALA A 210 14.53 -14.62 -23.32
CA ALA A 210 14.34 -14.62 -21.89
C ALA A 210 13.40 -15.79 -21.59
N ASN A 211 13.77 -16.63 -20.63
CA ASN A 211 13.00 -17.82 -20.26
C ASN A 211 11.59 -17.40 -19.82
N THR A 212 10.67 -17.34 -20.78
CA THR A 212 9.26 -17.02 -20.60
C THR A 212 8.44 -18.28 -20.70
N ILE A 213 7.42 -18.35 -19.86
CA ILE A 213 6.46 -19.44 -19.75
C ILE A 213 5.11 -18.85 -20.12
N ASP A 214 4.41 -19.49 -21.06
CA ASP A 214 3.10 -19.05 -21.49
C ASP A 214 2.02 -19.67 -20.59
N LEU A 215 1.13 -18.83 -20.06
CA LEU A 215 -0.02 -19.24 -19.24
C LEU A 215 -1.30 -18.79 -19.96
N PRO A 216 -2.01 -19.68 -20.68
CA PRO A 216 -3.07 -19.28 -21.62
C PRO A 216 -4.27 -18.60 -20.97
N ASP A 217 -4.57 -18.92 -19.72
CA ASP A 217 -5.72 -18.36 -18.99
C ASP A 217 -5.37 -17.12 -18.16
N TYR A 218 -4.10 -16.69 -18.19
CA TYR A 218 -3.61 -15.54 -17.45
C TYR A 218 -3.08 -14.46 -18.38
N PHE A 219 -3.39 -13.21 -18.05
CA PHE A 219 -2.97 -12.05 -18.82
C PHE A 219 -2.21 -11.07 -17.95
N ARG A 220 -1.31 -10.31 -18.59
CA ARG A 220 -0.66 -9.17 -17.97
C ARG A 220 -0.56 -7.98 -18.92
N PRO A 221 -0.49 -6.76 -18.40
CA PRO A 221 -0.19 -5.59 -19.20
C PRO A 221 1.30 -5.56 -19.57
N ILE A 222 1.62 -4.73 -20.55
CA ILE A 222 3.00 -4.27 -20.78
C ILE A 222 3.53 -3.60 -19.50
N GLU A 223 4.79 -3.87 -19.16
CA GLU A 223 5.43 -3.21 -18.02
C GLU A 223 5.62 -1.72 -18.32
N THR A 224 4.99 -0.86 -17.51
CA THR A 224 5.05 0.60 -17.71
C THR A 224 5.30 1.31 -16.39
N GLU A 225 6.47 1.93 -16.24
CA GLU A 225 6.77 2.75 -15.06
C GLU A 225 6.29 4.20 -15.19
N ARG A 226 6.16 4.69 -16.44
CA ARG A 226 5.92 6.09 -16.77
C ARG A 226 4.51 6.41 -17.25
N ARG A 227 3.64 5.40 -17.36
CA ARG A 227 2.23 5.58 -17.77
C ARG A 227 1.29 4.64 -17.04
N CYS A 228 0.01 5.00 -17.05
CA CYS A 228 -1.06 4.10 -16.64
C CYS A 228 -1.02 2.86 -17.56
N PHE A 229 -1.14 1.66 -16.98
CA PHE A 229 -1.06 0.42 -17.76
C PHE A 229 -2.31 0.16 -18.61
N VAL A 230 -3.44 0.78 -18.25
CA VAL A 230 -4.68 0.74 -19.06
C VAL A 230 -4.41 1.38 -20.42
N ASP A 231 -4.68 0.62 -21.48
CA ASP A 231 -4.41 1.05 -22.85
C ASP A 231 -5.17 2.33 -23.21
N GLY A 232 -4.55 3.19 -24.02
CA GLY A 232 -5.10 4.50 -24.40
C GLY A 232 -5.18 5.55 -23.28
N CYS A 233 -4.83 5.22 -22.03
CA CYS A 233 -4.93 6.18 -20.93
C CYS A 233 -3.85 7.30 -21.03
N LYS A 234 -4.29 8.55 -21.24
CA LYS A 234 -3.42 9.74 -21.34
C LYS A 234 -3.20 10.49 -20.03
N ARG A 235 -3.89 10.09 -18.95
CA ARG A 235 -3.79 10.78 -17.66
C ARG A 235 -2.37 10.72 -17.12
N SER A 236 -1.93 11.75 -16.40
CA SER A 236 -0.54 11.89 -15.91
C SER A 236 -0.29 11.25 -14.56
N GLN A 237 -1.32 10.91 -13.77
CA GLN A 237 -1.14 10.33 -12.44
C GLN A 237 -0.50 8.93 -12.52
N ARG A 238 0.36 8.62 -11.55
CA ARG A 238 1.23 7.41 -11.53
C ARG A 238 1.20 6.73 -10.17
N ASN A 239 0.04 6.25 -9.75
CA ASN A 239 -0.07 5.52 -8.49
C ASN A 239 0.46 4.10 -8.65
N ARG A 240 1.15 3.61 -7.63
CA ARG A 240 1.45 2.17 -7.51
C ARG A 240 0.18 1.44 -7.10
N LEU A 241 -0.05 0.25 -7.65
CA LEU A 241 -1.14 -0.59 -7.18
C LEU A 241 -0.79 -1.15 -5.80
N THR A 242 -1.78 -1.17 -4.91
CA THR A 242 -1.67 -1.85 -3.61
C THR A 242 -1.62 -3.36 -3.80
N LEU A 243 -1.10 -4.09 -2.81
CA LEU A 243 -1.06 -5.55 -2.84
C LEU A 243 -2.47 -6.14 -2.98
N LEU A 244 -3.42 -5.61 -2.20
CA LEU A 244 -4.83 -5.99 -2.27
C LEU A 244 -5.42 -5.85 -3.68
N MET A 245 -5.15 -4.74 -4.37
CA MET A 245 -5.65 -4.55 -5.74
C MET A 245 -5.04 -5.56 -6.71
N ARG A 246 -3.74 -5.83 -6.59
CA ARG A 246 -3.05 -6.83 -7.43
C ARG A 246 -3.60 -8.24 -7.20
N LYS A 247 -3.86 -8.62 -5.94
CA LYS A 247 -4.53 -9.89 -5.60
C LYS A 247 -5.92 -9.98 -6.20
N ARG A 248 -6.73 -8.93 -6.05
CA ARG A 248 -8.09 -8.86 -6.59
C ARG A 248 -8.10 -9.03 -8.11
N LEU A 249 -7.23 -8.33 -8.82
CA LEU A 249 -7.08 -8.43 -10.27
C LEU A 249 -6.66 -9.84 -10.70
N LEU A 250 -5.70 -10.43 -9.99
CA LEU A 250 -5.22 -11.78 -10.28
C LEU A 250 -6.32 -12.83 -10.08
N ARG A 251 -7.12 -12.75 -9.00
CA ARG A 251 -8.12 -13.77 -8.68
C ARG A 251 -9.44 -13.62 -9.42
N GLN A 252 -9.93 -12.40 -9.54
CA GLN A 252 -11.25 -12.16 -10.13
C GLN A 252 -11.20 -12.12 -11.66
N TYR A 253 -10.06 -11.76 -12.25
CA TYR A 253 -9.94 -11.50 -13.68
C TYR A 253 -8.78 -12.27 -14.35
N ASN A 254 -8.09 -13.16 -13.62
CA ASN A 254 -6.85 -13.81 -14.08
C ASN A 254 -5.82 -12.81 -14.65
N TYR A 255 -5.81 -11.59 -14.09
CA TYR A 255 -5.05 -10.47 -14.63
C TYR A 255 -3.89 -10.09 -13.70
N TYR A 256 -2.69 -10.57 -14.00
CA TYR A 256 -1.48 -10.27 -13.25
C TYR A 256 -0.95 -8.88 -13.60
N VAL A 257 -0.81 -8.01 -12.58
CA VAL A 257 -0.18 -6.70 -12.75
C VAL A 257 1.21 -6.69 -12.10
N PRO A 258 2.30 -6.46 -12.85
CA PRO A 258 3.64 -6.37 -12.30
C PRO A 258 3.78 -5.25 -11.24
N PRO A 259 4.68 -5.37 -10.24
CA PRO A 259 4.82 -4.39 -9.16
C PRO A 259 5.18 -2.97 -9.62
N ASN A 260 5.86 -2.86 -10.77
CA ASN A 260 6.33 -1.59 -11.31
C ASN A 260 5.29 -0.86 -12.15
N ASN A 261 4.16 -1.49 -12.47
CA ASN A 261 3.09 -0.85 -13.22
C ASN A 261 2.46 0.29 -12.42
N ARG A 262 1.92 1.25 -13.15
CA ARG A 262 1.24 2.41 -12.58
C ARG A 262 -0.21 2.46 -13.03
N LEU A 263 -1.05 3.03 -12.19
CA LEU A 263 -2.46 3.28 -12.44
C LEU A 263 -2.77 4.74 -12.13
N CYS A 264 -3.59 5.40 -12.94
CA CYS A 264 -4.01 6.77 -12.66
C CYS A 264 -5.12 6.77 -11.58
N ASP A 265 -5.35 7.91 -10.92
CA ASP A 265 -6.38 8.05 -9.89
C ASP A 265 -7.80 7.69 -10.38
N PHE A 266 -8.05 7.87 -11.67
CA PHE A 266 -9.35 7.55 -12.27
C PHE A 266 -9.60 6.05 -12.29
N HIS A 267 -8.71 5.28 -12.94
CA HIS A 267 -8.83 3.82 -12.98
C HIS A 267 -8.65 3.17 -11.61
N MET A 268 -7.93 3.81 -10.69
CA MET A 268 -7.82 3.36 -9.31
C MET A 268 -9.14 3.45 -8.53
N LYS A 269 -10.04 4.37 -8.93
CA LYS A 269 -11.37 4.54 -8.33
C LYS A 269 -12.46 3.76 -9.06
N CYS A 270 -12.18 3.17 -10.23
CA CYS A 270 -13.15 2.33 -10.93
C CYS A 270 -13.51 1.12 -10.06
N THR A 271 -14.80 0.95 -9.79
CA THR A 271 -15.35 -0.15 -8.99
C THR A 271 -15.46 -1.43 -9.80
N SER A 272 -15.71 -1.31 -11.11
CA SER A 272 -15.70 -2.41 -12.06
C SER A 272 -14.46 -2.36 -12.95
N TRP A 273 -13.96 -3.55 -13.26
CA TRP A 273 -12.80 -3.77 -14.13
C TRP A 273 -13.20 -4.52 -15.39
N ASP A 274 -14.45 -4.33 -15.83
CA ASP A 274 -15.04 -5.04 -16.98
C ASP A 274 -14.29 -4.74 -18.29
N PHE A 275 -13.55 -3.64 -18.34
CA PHE A 275 -12.66 -3.34 -19.46
C PHE A 275 -11.52 -4.36 -19.59
N LEU A 276 -11.18 -5.10 -18.53
CA LEU A 276 -10.21 -6.20 -18.58
C LEU A 276 -10.74 -7.39 -19.38
N SER A 277 -12.04 -7.69 -19.27
CA SER A 277 -12.70 -8.73 -20.05
C SER A 277 -12.74 -8.40 -21.54
N ASN A 278 -12.66 -7.12 -21.89
CA ASN A 278 -12.66 -6.61 -23.26
C ASN A 278 -11.27 -6.21 -23.76
N ILE A 279 -10.18 -6.63 -23.09
CA ILE A 279 -8.83 -6.29 -23.57
C ILE A 279 -8.65 -6.92 -24.96
N PRO A 280 -8.36 -6.11 -25.99
CA PRO A 280 -8.02 -6.65 -27.28
C PRO A 280 -6.84 -7.61 -27.12
N VAL A 281 -6.93 -8.81 -27.70
CA VAL A 281 -5.88 -9.85 -27.64
C VAL A 281 -4.48 -9.27 -27.96
N LYS A 282 -4.42 -8.25 -28.79
CA LYS A 282 -3.19 -7.53 -29.18
C LYS A 282 -2.43 -6.86 -28.01
N ASN A 283 -3.12 -6.55 -26.92
CA ASN A 283 -2.57 -5.85 -25.76
C ASN A 283 -2.43 -6.74 -24.51
N ALA A 284 -2.93 -7.98 -24.60
CA ALA A 284 -2.83 -8.95 -23.52
C ALA A 284 -1.58 -9.82 -23.75
N ILE A 285 -0.63 -9.76 -22.83
CA ILE A 285 0.54 -10.65 -22.86
C ILE A 285 0.22 -11.85 -21.96
N ASN A 286 0.32 -13.06 -22.49
CA ASN A 286 0.16 -14.32 -21.76
C ASN A 286 1.49 -15.02 -21.47
N SER A 287 2.62 -14.36 -21.74
CA SER A 287 3.97 -14.87 -21.48
C SER A 287 4.57 -14.24 -20.22
N PHE A 288 5.10 -15.07 -19.33
CA PHE A 288 5.55 -14.68 -17.99
C PHE A 288 6.97 -15.14 -17.72
N THR A 289 7.76 -14.31 -17.06
CA THR A 289 9.07 -14.73 -16.53
C THR A 289 8.88 -15.60 -15.28
N ALA A 290 9.86 -16.44 -14.95
CA ALA A 290 9.85 -17.22 -13.71
C ALA A 290 9.63 -16.34 -12.45
N LYS A 291 10.18 -15.12 -12.43
CA LYS A 291 10.00 -14.15 -11.35
C LYS A 291 8.55 -13.66 -11.23
N GLN A 292 7.88 -13.44 -12.37
CA GLN A 292 6.48 -13.02 -12.39
C GLN A 292 5.57 -14.15 -11.90
N ILE A 293 5.84 -15.40 -12.30
CA ILE A 293 5.10 -16.58 -11.81
C ILE A 293 5.28 -16.74 -10.31
N GLN A 294 6.51 -16.60 -9.80
CA GLN A 294 6.77 -16.66 -8.37
C GLN A 294 5.93 -15.60 -7.61
N ASP A 295 5.90 -14.37 -8.10
CA ASP A 295 5.10 -13.28 -7.51
C ASP A 295 3.58 -13.55 -7.61
N MET A 296 3.09 -14.17 -8.70
CA MET A 296 1.70 -14.66 -8.77
C MET A 296 1.39 -15.68 -7.67
N MET A 297 2.29 -16.63 -7.41
CA MET A 297 2.13 -17.61 -6.33
C MET A 297 2.11 -16.94 -4.95
N TRP A 298 3.00 -15.98 -4.71
CA TRP A 298 2.99 -15.18 -3.46
C TRP A 298 1.69 -14.41 -3.25
N LEU A 299 1.16 -13.80 -4.32
CA LEU A 299 -0.13 -13.12 -4.28
C LEU A 299 -1.27 -14.09 -3.93
N ASN A 300 -1.18 -15.35 -4.38
CA ASN A 300 -2.22 -16.34 -4.15
C ASN A 300 -2.14 -17.00 -2.76
N ILE A 301 -0.93 -17.28 -2.26
CA ILE A 301 -0.69 -17.96 -0.96
C ILE A 301 -1.06 -17.07 0.24
N SER A 302 -0.94 -15.76 0.12
CA SER A 302 -1.13 -14.84 1.26
C SER A 302 -2.59 -14.62 1.67
N ASP A 303 -3.46 -15.61 1.43
CA ASP A 303 -4.85 -15.68 1.87
C ASP A 303 -5.07 -16.54 3.11
N VAL A 304 -4.01 -17.18 3.61
CA VAL A 304 -4.12 -17.95 4.85
C VAL A 304 -4.32 -16.97 6.02
N ASN A 305 -5.60 -16.75 6.33
CA ASN A 305 -6.18 -16.26 7.58
C ASN A 305 -6.05 -14.75 7.90
N PHE A 306 -7.04 -13.96 7.49
CA PHE A 306 -7.39 -12.74 8.25
C PHE A 306 -8.89 -12.50 8.46
N ASP A 307 -9.77 -13.29 7.83
CA ASP A 307 -11.22 -13.09 7.90
C ASP A 307 -11.97 -14.04 8.87
N ASP A 308 -11.30 -14.91 9.65
CA ASP A 308 -11.98 -15.93 10.48
C ASP A 308 -11.78 -15.78 12.00
N GLU A 309 -11.76 -14.56 12.52
CA GLU A 309 -12.03 -14.33 13.97
C GLU A 309 -13.50 -13.91 14.24
N GLY A 310 -14.30 -13.73 13.20
CA GLY A 310 -15.71 -13.30 13.33
C GLY A 310 -16.72 -14.44 13.58
N SER A 311 -16.39 -15.70 13.25
CA SER A 311 -17.39 -16.79 13.20
C SER A 311 -17.39 -17.75 14.41
N MET A 312 -16.63 -17.47 15.48
CA MET A 312 -16.57 -18.37 16.64
C MET A 312 -17.40 -17.93 17.87
N LYS A 313 -18.05 -16.76 17.83
CA LYS A 313 -18.91 -16.29 18.95
C LYS A 313 -20.36 -16.78 18.90
N ASP A 314 -20.85 -17.25 17.75
CA ASP A 314 -22.27 -17.65 17.61
C ASP A 314 -22.55 -19.12 17.95
N ARG A 315 -21.55 -19.88 18.40
CA ARG A 315 -21.71 -21.30 18.78
C ARG A 315 -21.71 -21.58 20.28
N ILE A 316 -21.56 -20.57 21.14
CA ILE A 316 -21.61 -20.75 22.60
C ILE A 316 -23.01 -20.44 23.20
N SER A 317 -23.93 -19.85 22.44
CA SER A 317 -25.25 -19.44 22.97
C SER A 317 -26.39 -20.46 22.85
N ASN A 318 -26.16 -21.65 22.27
CA ASN A 318 -27.21 -22.69 22.14
C ASN A 318 -26.88 -23.98 22.90
N GLY A 319 -26.28 -23.86 24.10
CA GLY A 319 -26.01 -24.96 25.01
C GLY A 319 -27.03 -25.07 26.15
N VAL A 320 -28.12 -25.82 25.88
CA VAL A 320 -28.87 -26.68 26.81
C VAL A 320 -29.07 -26.18 28.25
N MET A 321 -30.23 -25.58 28.50
CA MET A 321 -30.80 -25.36 29.83
C MET A 321 -31.29 -26.70 30.39
N PHE A 322 -30.48 -27.40 31.20
CA PHE A 322 -30.95 -28.51 32.04
C PHE A 322 -31.69 -27.92 33.25
N GLN A 323 -33.01 -28.08 33.29
CA GLN A 323 -33.80 -27.86 34.50
C GLN A 323 -33.61 -29.06 35.44
N PHE A 324 -33.04 -28.81 36.61
CA PHE A 324 -33.20 -29.70 37.76
C PHE A 324 -34.50 -29.32 38.47
N VAL A 325 -35.45 -30.26 38.50
CA VAL A 325 -36.63 -30.22 39.37
C VAL A 325 -36.25 -30.91 40.67
N SER A 326 -36.46 -30.22 41.79
CA SER A 326 -36.44 -30.79 43.14
C SER A 326 -37.86 -30.99 43.64
#